data_AF-A0A8H9L004-F1
#
_entry.id   AF-A0A8H9L004-F1
#
_cell.length_a   1.000
_cell.length_b   1.000
_cell.length_c   1.000
_cell.angle_alpha   90.00
_cell.angle_beta   90.00
_cell.angle_gamma   90.00
#
_symmetry.space_group_name_H-M   'P 1'
#
loop_
_entity.id
_entity.type
_entity.pdbx_description
1 polymer ?
#
loop_
_entity_poly.entity_id
_entity_poly.type
_entity_poly.pdbx_seq_one_letter_code
_entity_poly.pdbx_strand_id
1 'polypeptide(L)'
;MADIRVTSESLSGVSNQLQSGSQSIESQLQNLKSLVDGLVGGDWSGAASSSFQDLYQQWDQSAVQLKESLAGISQLLSRAALSYEESENSISGTFR
;
A
#
# COMPACT_ATOMS: atom_id res chain seq x y z
N MET A 1 21.23 -20.58 -14.42
CA MET A 1 20.01 -19.90 -13.96
C MET A 1 20.34 -19.27 -12.62
N ALA A 2 20.19 -17.96 -12.46
CA ALA A 2 20.34 -17.35 -11.14
C ALA A 2 19.12 -17.77 -10.32
N ASP A 3 19.31 -18.67 -9.36
CA ASP A 3 18.34 -18.89 -8.30
C ASP A 3 18.13 -17.53 -7.62
N ILE A 4 16.94 -16.94 -7.80
CA ILE A 4 16.54 -15.79 -6.98
C ILE A 4 16.33 -16.35 -5.58
N ARG A 5 17.42 -16.41 -4.80
CA ARG A 5 17.33 -16.62 -3.37
C ARG A 5 16.71 -15.36 -2.80
N VAL A 6 15.46 -15.48 -2.37
CA VAL A 6 14.80 -14.44 -1.58
C VAL A 6 15.63 -14.26 -0.31
N THR A 7 16.39 -13.17 -0.23
CA THR A 7 17.17 -12.80 0.96
C THR A 7 16.35 -11.90 1.88
N SER A 8 16.69 -11.89 3.16
CA SER A 8 16.18 -10.93 4.14
C SER A 8 16.28 -9.48 3.64
N GLU A 9 17.42 -9.12 3.04
CA GLU A 9 17.67 -7.81 2.43
C GLU A 9 16.73 -7.50 1.26
N SER A 10 16.49 -8.47 0.38
CA SER A 10 15.57 -8.31 -0.75
C SER A 10 14.13 -8.06 -0.28
N LEU A 11 13.68 -8.81 0.73
CA LEU A 11 12.36 -8.65 1.34
C LEU A 11 12.20 -7.28 2.02
N SER A 12 13.21 -6.85 2.77
CA SER A 12 13.26 -5.52 3.39
C SER A 12 13.23 -4.41 2.34
N GLY A 13 14.00 -4.55 1.26
CA GLY A 13 14.01 -3.61 0.14
C GLY A 13 12.63 -3.45 -0.50
N VAL A 14 11.96 -4.56 -0.81
CA VAL A 14 10.61 -4.55 -1.40
C VAL A 14 9.57 -3.99 -0.41
N SER A 15 9.67 -4.31 0.89
CA SER A 15 8.80 -3.74 1.93
C SER A 15 8.90 -2.21 1.96
N ASN A 16 10.12 -1.66 1.94
CA ASN A 16 10.35 -0.21 1.95
C ASN A 16 9.84 0.47 0.68
N GLN A 17 10.01 -0.18 -0.49
CA GLN A 17 9.46 0.30 -1.75
C GLN A 17 7.93 0.33 -1.73
N LEU A 18 7.28 -0.72 -1.22
CA LEU A 18 5.84 -0.76 -1.07
C LEU A 18 5.34 0.33 -0.13
N GLN A 19 6.01 0.54 1.01
CA GLN A 19 5.65 1.57 1.97
C GLN A 19 5.71 2.96 1.33
N SER A 20 6.77 3.24 0.58
CA SER A 20 6.96 4.52 -0.12
C SER A 20 5.91 4.71 -1.23
N GLY A 21 5.64 3.66 -2.00
CA GLY A 21 4.58 3.65 -3.02
C GLY A 21 3.20 3.90 -2.41
N SER A 22 2.90 3.29 -1.27
CA SER A 22 1.64 3.49 -0.55
C SER A 22 1.44 4.95 -0.11
N GLN A 23 2.48 5.59 0.42
CA GLN A 23 2.41 7.01 0.82
C GLN A 23 2.17 7.93 -0.39
N SER A 24 2.81 7.62 -1.53
CA SER A 24 2.60 8.35 -2.77
C SER A 24 1.15 8.22 -3.28
N ILE A 25 0.62 6.99 -3.29
CA ILE A 25 -0.78 6.72 -3.65
C ILE A 25 -1.75 7.44 -2.72
N GLU A 26 -1.51 7.41 -1.40
CA GLU A 26 -2.36 8.12 -0.44
C GLU A 26 -2.37 9.63 -0.69
N SER A 27 -1.21 10.22 -0.98
CA SER A 27 -1.11 11.64 -1.36
C SER A 27 -1.88 11.95 -2.65
N GLN A 28 -1.79 11.08 -3.65
CA GLN A 28 -2.52 11.23 -4.92
C GLN A 28 -4.04 11.13 -4.69
N LEU A 29 -4.50 10.17 -3.89
CA LEU A 29 -5.91 10.00 -3.56
C LEU A 29 -6.47 11.21 -2.80
N GLN A 30 -5.72 11.78 -1.85
CA GLN A 30 -6.11 13.00 -1.14
C GLN A 30 -6.23 14.22 -2.08
N ASN A 31 -5.31 14.35 -3.04
CA ASN A 31 -5.39 15.41 -4.06
C ASN A 31 -6.65 15.24 -4.92
N LEU A 32 -6.91 14.02 -5.41
CA LEU A 32 -8.12 13.72 -6.19
C LEU A 32 -9.40 13.99 -5.38
N LYS A 33 -9.41 13.64 -4.08
CA LYS A 33 -10.53 13.91 -3.17
C LYS A 33 -10.83 15.41 -3.12
N SER A 34 -9.80 16.21 -2.93
CA SER A 34 -9.92 17.67 -2.82
C SER A 34 -10.48 18.31 -4.10
N LEU A 35 -10.09 17.79 -5.28
CA LEU A 35 -10.63 18.25 -6.56
C LEU A 35 -12.12 17.94 -6.70
N VAL A 36 -12.53 16.74 -6.27
CA VAL A 36 -13.95 16.34 -6.30
C VAL A 36 -14.77 17.15 -5.30
N ASP A 37 -14.29 17.31 -4.07
CA ASP A 37 -14.98 18.06 -3.02
C ASP A 37 -15.19 19.53 -3.44
N GLY A 38 -14.22 20.13 -4.15
CA GLY A 38 -14.32 21.47 -4.71
C GLY A 38 -15.39 21.62 -5.81
N LEU A 39 -15.67 20.54 -6.56
CA LEU A 39 -16.72 20.51 -7.58
C LEU A 39 -18.13 20.33 -6.99
N VAL A 40 -18.26 19.51 -5.94
CA VAL A 40 -19.55 19.22 -5.29
C VAL A 40 -20.04 20.40 -4.45
N GLY A 41 -19.15 21.20 -3.86
CA GLY A 41 -19.51 22.34 -3.01
C GLY A 41 -20.08 23.57 -3.73
N GLY A 42 -19.98 23.66 -5.06
CA GLY A 42 -20.33 24.85 -5.83
C GLY A 42 -21.80 24.92 -6.29
N ASP A 43 -22.29 23.91 -7.01
CA ASP A 43 -23.60 23.98 -7.69
C ASP A 43 -24.19 22.59 -8.09
N TRP A 44 -23.62 21.47 -7.64
CA TRP A 44 -23.96 20.12 -8.12
C TRP A 44 -25.05 19.43 -7.26
N SER A 45 -26.31 19.89 -7.34
CA SER A 45 -27.43 19.39 -6.48
C SER A 45 -28.60 18.68 -7.18
N GLY A 46 -28.50 18.35 -8.47
CA GLY A 46 -29.57 17.64 -9.22
C GLY A 46 -29.55 16.11 -9.10
N ALA A 47 -30.53 15.39 -9.67
CA ALA A 47 -30.58 13.92 -9.67
C ALA A 47 -29.35 13.22 -10.31
N ALA A 48 -28.56 13.92 -11.12
CA ALA A 48 -27.24 13.46 -11.58
C ALA A 48 -26.16 13.45 -10.46
N SER A 49 -26.46 14.03 -9.29
CA SER A 49 -25.62 14.06 -8.10
C SER A 49 -25.63 12.72 -7.37
N SER A 50 -26.73 11.96 -7.35
CA SER A 50 -26.81 10.71 -6.58
C SER A 50 -25.89 9.62 -7.14
N SER A 51 -25.92 9.35 -8.45
CA SER A 51 -25.03 8.37 -9.08
C SER A 51 -23.56 8.75 -8.96
N PHE A 52 -23.27 10.06 -8.95
CA PHE A 52 -21.93 10.56 -8.68
C PHE A 52 -21.51 10.31 -7.23
N GLN A 53 -22.40 10.58 -6.28
CA GLN A 53 -22.17 10.36 -4.84
C GLN A 53 -21.94 8.88 -4.52
N ASP A 54 -22.70 7.98 -5.16
CA ASP A 54 -22.52 6.54 -5.03
C ASP A 54 -21.13 6.12 -5.54
N LEU A 55 -20.72 6.59 -6.72
CA LEU A 55 -19.37 6.33 -7.26
C LEU A 55 -18.27 6.92 -6.37
N TYR A 56 -18.49 8.11 -5.82
CA TYR A 56 -17.55 8.77 -4.92
C TYR A 56 -17.37 7.99 -3.61
N GLN A 57 -18.47 7.51 -3.01
CA GLN A 57 -18.41 6.67 -1.82
C GLN A 57 -17.71 5.33 -2.11
N GLN A 58 -18.03 4.69 -3.24
CA GLN A 58 -17.37 3.45 -3.66
C GLN A 58 -15.86 3.65 -3.88
N TRP A 59 -15.48 4.78 -4.48
CA TRP A 59 -14.08 5.14 -4.65
C TRP A 59 -13.37 5.35 -3.30
N ASP A 60 -13.97 6.10 -2.38
CA ASP A 60 -13.40 6.35 -1.04
C ASP A 60 -13.20 5.04 -0.26
N GLN A 61 -14.19 4.14 -0.31
CA GLN A 61 -14.08 2.81 0.28
C GLN A 61 -12.96 1.97 -0.35
N SER A 62 -12.85 2.00 -1.68
CA SER A 62 -11.79 1.29 -2.42
C SER A 62 -10.40 1.85 -2.10
N ALA A 63 -10.29 3.16 -1.91
CA ALA A 63 -9.07 3.84 -1.52
C ALA A 63 -8.59 3.40 -0.13
N VAL A 64 -9.51 3.31 0.85
CA VAL A 64 -9.20 2.77 2.19
C VAL A 64 -8.72 1.32 2.08
N GLN A 65 -9.43 0.49 1.33
CA GLN A 65 -9.08 -0.93 1.18
C GLN A 65 -7.73 -1.14 0.48
N LEU A 66 -7.40 -0.30 -0.51
CA LEU A 66 -6.08 -0.30 -1.14
C LEU A 66 -4.98 0.04 -0.13
N LYS A 67 -5.17 1.08 0.68
CA LYS A 67 -4.20 1.47 1.72
C LYS A 67 -3.96 0.34 2.73
N GLU A 68 -5.03 -0.27 3.23
CA GLU A 68 -4.94 -1.40 4.17
C GLU A 68 -4.20 -2.59 3.56
N SER A 69 -4.49 -2.90 2.28
CA SER A 69 -3.83 -3.99 1.56
C SER A 69 -2.33 -3.73 1.39
N LEU A 70 -1.94 -2.52 0.98
CA LEU A 70 -0.53 -2.14 0.83
C LEU A 70 0.23 -2.17 2.15
N ALA A 71 -0.38 -1.67 3.23
CA ALA A 71 0.18 -1.73 4.57
C ALA A 71 0.35 -3.18 5.05
N GLY A 72 -0.66 -4.02 4.83
CA GLY A 72 -0.62 -5.45 5.16
C GLY A 72 0.48 -6.20 4.42
N ILE A 73 0.65 -5.96 3.12
CA ILE A 73 1.72 -6.58 2.33
C ILE A 73 3.09 -6.11 2.83
N SER A 74 3.26 -4.80 3.08
CA SER A 74 4.51 -4.25 3.64
C SER A 74 4.87 -4.91 4.97
N GLN A 75 3.91 -5.07 5.89
CA GLN A 75 4.11 -5.74 7.17
C GLN A 75 4.47 -7.22 7.01
N LEU A 76 3.81 -7.94 6.09
CA LEU A 76 4.12 -9.34 5.82
C LEU A 76 5.54 -9.51 5.29
N LEU A 77 5.97 -8.65 4.37
CA LEU A 77 7.33 -8.66 3.82
C LEU A 77 8.38 -8.32 4.89
N SER A 78 8.12 -7.33 5.73
CA SER A 78 9.01 -6.98 6.85
C SER A 78 9.16 -8.14 7.84
N ARG A 79 8.07 -8.82 8.21
CA ARG A 79 8.12 -10.02 9.08
C ARG A 79 8.89 -11.16 8.42
N ALA A 80 8.67 -11.38 7.13
CA ALA A 80 9.40 -12.39 6.38
C ALA A 80 10.91 -12.07 6.36
N ALA A 81 11.29 -10.80 6.16
CA ALA A 81 12.69 -10.37 6.20
C ALA A 81 13.37 -10.74 7.53
N LEU A 82 12.72 -10.43 8.66
CA LEU A 82 13.23 -10.75 10.00
C LEU A 82 13.39 -12.27 10.21
N SER A 83 12.38 -13.06 9.80
CA SER A 83 12.45 -14.52 9.94
C SER A 83 13.56 -15.15 9.10
N TYR A 84 13.83 -14.60 7.91
CA TYR A 84 14.93 -15.04 7.06
C TYR A 84 16.28 -14.66 7.68
N GLU A 85 16.41 -13.44 8.21
CA GLU A 85 17.64 -12.99 8.87
C GLU A 85 17.99 -13.86 10.09
N GLU A 86 17.01 -14.19 10.93
CA GLU A 86 17.20 -15.10 12.06
C GLU A 86 17.67 -16.50 11.61
N SER A 87 17.07 -17.02 10.52
CA SER A 87 17.44 -18.32 9.96
C SER A 87 18.84 -18.32 9.37
N GLU A 88 19.21 -17.26 8.65
CA GLU A 88 20.56 -17.07 8.10
C GLU A 88 21.62 -16.97 9.21
N ASN A 89 21.31 -16.26 10.30
CA ASN A 89 22.17 -16.15 11.47
C ASN A 89 22.34 -17.48 12.21
N SER A 90 21.28 -18.28 12.37
CA SER A 90 21.37 -19.58 13.05
C SER A 90 22.21 -20.58 12.27
N ILE A 91 22.05 -20.62 10.94
CA ILE A 91 22.83 -21.47 10.04
C ILE A 91 24.30 -21.05 10.08
N SER A 92 24.59 -19.75 10.01
CA SER A 92 25.95 -19.21 10.06
C SER A 92 26.65 -19.45 11.39
N GLY A 93 25.90 -19.48 12.50
CA GLY A 93 26.41 -19.84 13.82
C GLY A 93 26.70 -21.34 13.98
N THR A 94 26.03 -22.21 13.22
CA THR A 94 26.21 -23.67 13.26
C THR A 94 27.49 -24.12 12.56
N PHE A 95 27.99 -23.35 11.59
CA PHE A 95 29.22 -23.65 10.84
C PHE A 95 30.50 -23.02 11.43
N ARG A 96 30.42 -22.38 12.59
CA ARG A 96 31.56 -21.87 13.36
C ARG A 96 31.88 -22.79 14.52
#